data_AF-A0A3D5Z9F7-F1
#
_entry.id   AF-A0A3D5Z9F7-F1
#
_cell.length_a   1.000
_cell.length_b   1.000
_cell.length_c   1.000
_cell.angle_alpha   90.00
_cell.angle_beta   90.00
_cell.angle_gamma   90.00
#
_symmetry.space_group_name_H-M   'P 1'
#
loop_
_entity.id
_entity.type
_entity.pdbx_description
1 polymer ?
#
loop_
_entity_poly.entity_id
_entity_poly.type
_entity_poly.pdbx_seq_one_letter_code
_entity_poly.pdbx_strand_id
1 'polypeptide(L)'
;MRAVVMSSFLAVAVIFVSLSYHFDFPFQYYEIGEELDSFNGVSVYYNGTSAGIHGVYYTDEGYELGVKWQCVEFVRRYYLEIYGHKMPSDLGNAVDYYDESVPHGEFNASRGLIQFKNNGASIPSSGDILVFAGEYGHVAIVTSANRSTIEFIQQNVNKKSRDEITTDKSIQGHYFLSDRNVLGWLRISP
;
A
#
# COMPACT_ATOMS: atom_id res chain seq x y z
N MET A 1 17.84 43.51 -42.84
CA MET A 1 17.77 43.30 -41.37
C MET A 1 16.44 42.71 -40.89
N ARG A 2 15.27 43.23 -41.27
CA ARG A 2 13.96 42.72 -40.79
C ARG A 2 13.62 41.27 -41.22
N ALA A 3 14.00 40.86 -42.44
CA ALA A 3 13.70 39.51 -42.94
C ALA A 3 14.52 38.40 -42.25
N VAL A 4 15.78 38.66 -41.87
CA VAL A 4 16.68 37.69 -41.23
C VAL A 4 16.25 37.40 -39.77
N VAL A 5 15.65 38.40 -39.11
CA VAL A 5 15.11 38.26 -37.75
C VAL A 5 13.83 37.42 -37.74
N MET A 6 12.94 37.58 -38.72
CA MET A 6 11.70 36.77 -38.80
C MET A 6 11.95 35.28 -39.10
N SER A 7 12.90 34.95 -39.98
CA SER A 7 13.23 33.55 -40.30
C SER A 7 13.96 32.83 -39.15
N SER A 8 14.67 33.55 -38.29
CA SER A 8 15.27 32.98 -37.08
C SER A 8 14.23 32.71 -35.98
N PHE A 9 13.18 33.53 -35.84
CA PHE A 9 12.05 33.23 -34.95
C PHE A 9 11.24 31.99 -35.41
N LEU A 10 11.03 31.83 -36.72
CA LEU A 10 10.30 30.68 -37.27
C LEU A 10 11.08 29.37 -37.06
N ALA A 11 12.40 29.39 -37.23
CA ALA A 11 13.26 28.23 -37.00
C ALA A 11 13.27 27.82 -35.51
N VAL A 12 13.34 28.78 -34.59
CA VAL A 12 13.28 28.51 -33.15
C VAL A 12 11.90 27.95 -32.74
N ALA A 13 10.81 28.47 -33.31
CA ALA A 13 9.46 27.97 -33.05
C ALA A 13 9.28 26.53 -33.57
N VAL A 14 9.78 26.20 -34.77
CA VAL A 14 9.72 24.83 -35.32
C VAL A 14 10.57 23.87 -34.50
N ILE A 15 11.73 24.29 -34.00
CA ILE A 15 12.57 23.49 -33.10
C ILE A 15 11.87 23.25 -31.76
N PHE A 16 11.22 24.26 -31.17
CA PHE A 16 10.45 24.12 -29.93
C PHE A 16 9.25 23.20 -30.09
N VAL A 17 8.53 23.32 -31.21
CA VAL A 17 7.38 22.47 -31.54
C VAL A 17 7.85 21.03 -31.77
N SER A 18 8.93 20.82 -32.52
CA SER A 18 9.54 19.49 -32.75
C SER A 18 10.04 18.86 -31.44
N LEU A 19 10.70 19.64 -30.57
CA LEU A 19 11.09 19.19 -29.22
C LEU A 19 9.87 18.85 -28.36
N SER A 20 8.78 19.62 -28.42
CA SER A 20 7.56 19.32 -27.66
C SER A 20 6.83 18.06 -28.13
N TYR A 21 6.93 17.69 -29.41
CA TYR A 21 6.42 16.41 -29.92
C TYR A 21 7.32 15.20 -29.60
N HIS A 22 8.59 15.46 -29.27
CA HIS A 22 9.54 14.40 -28.89
C HIS A 22 9.77 14.32 -27.36
N PHE A 23 9.27 15.29 -26.60
CA PHE A 23 9.24 15.29 -25.14
C PHE A 23 7.81 15.03 -24.67
N ASP A 24 7.40 13.77 -24.69
CA ASP A 24 6.35 13.31 -23.77
C ASP A 24 6.89 13.49 -22.35
N PHE A 25 6.54 14.58 -21.67
CA PHE A 25 6.80 14.73 -20.25
C PHE A 25 5.91 13.72 -19.51
N PRO A 26 6.46 12.68 -18.86
CA PRO A 26 5.66 11.61 -18.28
C PRO A 26 5.19 12.02 -16.88
N PHE A 27 4.53 13.17 -16.74
CA PHE A 27 3.79 13.46 -15.53
C PHE A 27 2.41 12.81 -15.68
N GLN A 28 2.35 11.49 -15.47
CA GLN A 28 1.08 10.79 -15.38
C GLN A 28 0.29 11.39 -14.21
N TYR A 29 -0.78 12.11 -14.52
CA TYR A 29 -1.70 12.66 -13.56
C TYR A 29 -2.74 11.58 -13.24
N TYR A 30 -3.03 11.40 -11.95
CA TYR A 30 -4.07 10.48 -11.50
C TYR A 30 -5.16 11.28 -10.81
N GLU A 31 -6.41 10.97 -11.13
CA GLU A 31 -7.55 11.48 -10.37
C GLU A 31 -7.76 10.66 -9.09
N ILE A 32 -8.31 11.29 -8.05
CA ILE A 32 -8.64 10.57 -6.81
C ILE A 32 -9.66 9.47 -7.13
N GLY A 33 -9.33 8.23 -6.77
CA GLY A 33 -10.12 7.04 -7.11
C GLY A 33 -9.80 6.38 -8.44
N GLU A 34 -8.82 6.90 -9.19
CA GLU A 34 -8.26 6.20 -10.33
C GLU A 34 -7.44 4.99 -9.87
N GLU A 35 -7.54 3.88 -10.60
CA GLU A 35 -6.77 2.66 -10.32
C GLU A 35 -5.28 2.84 -10.67
N LEU A 36 -4.41 2.51 -9.72
CA LEU A 36 -2.96 2.57 -9.85
C LEU A 36 -2.34 1.22 -10.18
N ASP A 37 -2.88 0.15 -9.60
CA ASP A 37 -2.29 -1.19 -9.56
C ASP A 37 -3.37 -2.18 -9.10
N SER A 38 -3.06 -3.47 -9.13
CA SER A 38 -3.90 -4.50 -8.52
C SER A 38 -3.09 -5.70 -8.04
N PHE A 39 -3.65 -6.45 -7.09
CA PHE A 39 -3.08 -7.73 -6.66
C PHE A 39 -4.19 -8.74 -6.42
N ASN A 40 -4.06 -9.94 -6.99
CA ASN A 40 -5.11 -10.97 -7.00
C ASN A 40 -6.47 -10.47 -7.51
N GLY A 41 -6.46 -9.48 -8.41
CA GLY A 41 -7.68 -8.85 -8.94
C GLY A 41 -8.27 -7.74 -8.08
N VAL A 42 -7.69 -7.44 -6.91
CA VAL A 42 -8.13 -6.34 -6.02
C VAL A 42 -7.37 -5.07 -6.37
N SER A 43 -8.08 -4.03 -6.80
CA SER A 43 -7.49 -2.77 -7.23
C SER A 43 -6.98 -1.90 -6.08
N VAL A 44 -5.88 -1.18 -6.34
CA VAL A 44 -5.33 -0.09 -5.53
C VAL A 44 -5.74 1.22 -6.17
N TYR A 45 -6.38 2.10 -5.41
CA TYR A 45 -6.84 3.40 -5.89
C TYR A 45 -5.98 4.55 -5.38
N TYR A 46 -5.84 5.59 -6.20
CA TYR A 46 -5.12 6.80 -5.84
C TYR A 46 -5.89 7.64 -4.81
N ASN A 47 -5.25 7.97 -3.70
CA ASN A 47 -5.83 8.78 -2.62
C ASN A 47 -5.39 10.26 -2.65
N GLY A 48 -4.82 10.72 -3.76
CA GLY A 48 -4.19 12.05 -3.83
C GLY A 48 -2.73 12.08 -3.35
N THR A 49 -2.12 13.26 -3.43
CA THR A 49 -0.71 13.49 -3.08
C THR A 49 -0.45 13.39 -1.57
N SER A 50 -1.48 13.62 -0.77
CA SER A 50 -1.50 13.50 0.68
C SER A 50 -2.74 12.73 1.11
N ALA A 51 -2.70 12.06 2.26
CA ALA A 51 -3.85 11.32 2.77
C ALA A 51 -5.10 12.19 2.86
N GLY A 52 -6.12 11.83 2.08
CA GLY A 52 -7.43 12.49 2.03
C GLY A 52 -8.55 11.64 2.61
N ILE A 53 -9.71 12.29 2.78
CA ILE A 53 -10.99 11.67 3.14
C ILE A 53 -11.96 11.91 1.98
N HIS A 54 -12.40 10.85 1.31
CA HIS A 54 -13.28 10.94 0.13
C HIS A 54 -14.59 10.17 0.33
N GLY A 55 -15.05 10.11 1.58
CA GLY A 55 -16.20 9.33 2.01
C GLY A 55 -15.83 7.92 2.44
N VAL A 56 -16.82 7.19 2.93
CA VAL A 56 -16.67 5.80 3.40
C VAL A 56 -17.11 4.84 2.30
N TYR A 57 -16.41 3.72 2.16
CA TYR A 57 -16.81 2.63 1.29
C TYR A 57 -17.58 1.57 2.07
N TYR A 58 -18.83 1.34 1.66
CA TYR A 58 -19.66 0.23 2.10
C TYR A 58 -19.86 -0.77 0.96
N THR A 59 -19.92 -2.05 1.30
CA THR A 59 -20.50 -3.08 0.44
C THR A 59 -22.02 -2.89 0.30
N ASP A 60 -22.66 -3.52 -0.68
CA ASP A 60 -24.13 -3.49 -0.84
C ASP A 60 -24.91 -3.95 0.40
N GLU A 61 -24.32 -4.87 1.17
CA GLU A 61 -24.85 -5.43 2.42
C GLU A 61 -24.51 -4.58 3.67
N GLY A 62 -23.93 -3.40 3.48
CA GLY A 62 -23.67 -2.42 4.54
C GLY A 62 -22.40 -2.65 5.38
N TYR A 63 -21.53 -3.60 5.02
CA TYR A 63 -20.23 -3.75 5.66
C TYR A 63 -19.29 -2.60 5.30
N GLU A 64 -18.80 -1.90 6.32
CA GLU A 64 -17.86 -0.79 6.18
C GLU A 64 -16.45 -1.30 5.88
N LEU A 65 -15.95 -0.96 4.69
CA LEU A 65 -14.57 -1.22 4.28
C LEU A 65 -13.63 -0.14 4.81
N GLY A 66 -14.10 1.09 4.96
CA GLY A 66 -13.32 2.20 5.54
C GLY A 66 -13.32 3.43 4.64
N VAL A 67 -12.47 4.41 4.97
CA VAL A 67 -12.38 5.68 4.24
C VAL A 67 -11.73 5.47 2.87
N LYS A 68 -12.42 5.89 1.80
CA LYS A 68 -11.88 5.93 0.43
C LYS A 68 -10.75 6.96 0.35
N TRP A 69 -9.55 6.65 -0.14
CA TRP A 69 -8.94 5.37 -0.53
C TRP A 69 -7.73 5.07 0.37
N GLN A 70 -8.00 4.91 1.65
CA GLN A 70 -6.96 4.76 2.67
C GLN A 70 -6.41 3.32 2.75
N CYS A 71 -5.31 3.14 3.48
CA CYS A 71 -4.65 1.84 3.64
C CYS A 71 -5.55 0.80 4.33
N VAL A 72 -6.31 1.20 5.36
CA VAL A 72 -7.26 0.33 6.07
C VAL A 72 -8.39 -0.13 5.15
N GLU A 73 -8.90 0.77 4.30
CA GLU A 73 -9.93 0.45 3.30
C GLU A 73 -9.45 -0.64 2.34
N PHE A 74 -8.24 -0.47 1.79
CA PHE A 74 -7.65 -1.45 0.89
C PHE A 74 -7.52 -2.84 1.53
N VAL A 75 -6.99 -2.92 2.75
CA VAL A 75 -6.76 -4.19 3.44
C VAL A 75 -8.08 -4.89 3.77
N ARG A 76 -9.08 -4.16 4.25
CA ARG A 76 -10.41 -4.71 4.55
C ARG A 76 -11.10 -5.21 3.29
N ARG A 77 -10.99 -4.46 2.19
CA ARG A 77 -11.52 -4.84 0.89
C ARG A 77 -10.83 -6.08 0.34
N TYR A 78 -9.49 -6.13 0.38
CA TYR A 78 -8.72 -7.31 -0.04
C TYR A 78 -9.13 -8.55 0.75
N TYR A 79 -9.24 -8.46 2.08
CA TYR A 79 -9.61 -9.61 2.91
C TYR A 79 -11.05 -10.08 2.66
N LEU A 80 -11.97 -9.16 2.39
CA LEU A 80 -13.33 -9.52 2.01
C LEU A 80 -13.37 -10.20 0.64
N GLU A 81 -12.74 -9.61 -0.38
CA GLU A 81 -12.82 -10.10 -1.76
C GLU A 81 -12.08 -11.44 -1.95
N ILE A 82 -10.93 -11.62 -1.29
CA ILE A 82 -10.09 -12.81 -1.45
C ILE A 82 -10.48 -13.95 -0.50
N TYR A 83 -10.87 -13.63 0.74
CA TYR A 83 -11.12 -14.64 1.77
C TYR A 83 -12.57 -14.68 2.27
N GLY A 84 -13.44 -13.77 1.82
CA GLY A 84 -14.77 -13.60 2.42
C GLY A 84 -14.71 -13.14 3.87
N HIS A 85 -13.57 -12.60 4.33
CA HIS A 85 -13.32 -12.32 5.74
C HIS A 85 -13.76 -10.91 6.12
N LYS A 86 -14.73 -10.82 7.02
CA LYS A 86 -15.10 -9.56 7.68
C LYS A 86 -14.39 -9.45 9.02
N MET A 87 -13.62 -8.37 9.19
CA MET A 87 -12.93 -8.11 10.45
C MET A 87 -13.96 -7.70 11.52
N PRO A 88 -13.97 -8.34 12.71
CA PRO A 88 -14.97 -8.08 13.74
C PRO A 88 -15.02 -6.63 14.22
N SER A 89 -13.87 -5.96 14.31
CA SER A 89 -13.77 -4.55 14.67
C SER A 89 -13.42 -3.68 13.46
N ASP A 90 -14.14 -2.59 13.30
CA ASP A 90 -13.88 -1.48 12.38
C ASP A 90 -13.22 -0.27 13.06
N LEU A 91 -12.97 -0.36 14.37
CA LEU A 91 -12.43 0.74 15.15
C LEU A 91 -10.91 0.88 15.00
N GLY A 92 -10.46 2.12 15.13
CA GLY A 92 -9.05 2.50 15.24
C GLY A 92 -8.39 2.85 13.91
N ASN A 93 -7.11 3.18 14.01
CA ASN A 93 -6.23 3.46 12.88
C ASN A 93 -5.49 2.18 12.44
N ALA A 94 -4.65 2.32 11.42
CA ALA A 94 -3.85 1.22 10.90
C ALA A 94 -2.94 0.59 11.97
N VAL A 95 -2.37 1.38 12.88
CA VAL A 95 -1.55 0.88 14.00
C VAL A 95 -2.32 -0.07 14.92
N ASP A 96 -3.63 0.16 15.10
CA ASP A 96 -4.51 -0.62 15.98
C ASP A 96 -4.85 -1.99 15.38
N TYR A 97 -4.33 -2.34 14.20
CA TYR A 97 -4.37 -3.70 13.69
C TYR A 97 -3.52 -4.65 14.52
N TYR A 98 -2.47 -4.14 15.16
CA TYR A 98 -1.55 -4.93 15.97
C TYR A 98 -1.81 -4.71 17.46
N ASP A 99 -2.04 -5.80 18.19
CA ASP A 99 -2.24 -5.77 19.64
C ASP A 99 -1.01 -6.36 20.33
N GLU A 100 -0.22 -5.53 21.02
CA GLU A 100 1.01 -5.98 21.70
C GLU A 100 0.77 -7.10 22.73
N SER A 101 -0.43 -7.16 23.30
CA SER A 101 -0.82 -8.16 24.30
C SER A 101 -1.04 -9.54 23.70
N VAL A 102 -1.32 -9.64 22.40
CA VAL A 102 -1.49 -10.92 21.70
C VAL A 102 -0.11 -11.57 21.48
N PRO A 103 0.13 -12.79 22.00
CA PRO A 103 1.39 -13.49 21.81
C PRO A 103 1.66 -13.85 20.34
N HIS A 104 2.93 -14.16 20.01
CA HIS A 104 3.30 -14.56 18.65
C HIS A 104 2.59 -15.87 18.25
N GLY A 105 1.88 -15.85 17.13
CA GLY A 105 1.14 -16.99 16.59
C GLY A 105 -0.24 -17.20 17.21
N GLU A 106 -0.73 -16.25 18.02
CA GLU A 106 -2.03 -16.34 18.70
C GLU A 106 -3.11 -15.51 18.01
N PHE A 107 -4.38 -15.76 18.38
CA PHE A 107 -5.54 -15.15 17.76
C PHE A 107 -5.77 -13.70 18.24
N ASN A 108 -5.79 -12.77 17.29
CA ASN A 108 -6.24 -11.40 17.48
C ASN A 108 -7.76 -11.33 17.21
N ALA A 109 -8.54 -11.33 18.29
CA ALA A 109 -10.00 -11.36 18.22
C ALA A 109 -10.61 -10.12 17.56
N SER A 110 -9.97 -8.95 17.66
CA SER A 110 -10.47 -7.71 17.05
C SER A 110 -10.43 -7.76 15.52
N ARG A 111 -9.45 -8.48 14.95
CA ARG A 111 -9.28 -8.63 13.50
C ARG A 111 -9.78 -9.97 12.99
N GLY A 112 -9.96 -10.95 13.87
CA GLY A 112 -10.36 -12.30 13.49
C GLY A 112 -9.23 -13.05 12.76
N LEU A 113 -7.98 -12.77 13.11
CA LEU A 113 -6.78 -13.23 12.40
C LEU A 113 -5.73 -13.73 13.39
N ILE A 114 -4.79 -14.55 12.92
CA ILE A 114 -3.61 -14.95 13.69
C ILE A 114 -2.56 -13.86 13.60
N GLN A 115 -2.03 -13.41 14.74
CA GLN A 115 -1.05 -12.35 14.81
C GLN A 115 0.36 -12.89 15.06
N PHE A 116 1.32 -12.38 14.30
CA PHE A 116 2.72 -12.70 14.42
C PHE A 116 3.52 -11.45 14.77
N LYS A 117 4.33 -11.56 15.81
CA LYS A 117 5.30 -10.51 16.17
C LYS A 117 6.45 -10.49 15.17
N ASN A 118 6.91 -9.27 14.82
CA ASN A 118 8.23 -9.10 14.18
C ASN A 118 9.34 -9.68 15.09
N ASN A 119 10.50 -10.00 14.54
CA ASN A 119 11.65 -10.62 15.22
C ASN A 119 11.38 -12.04 15.76
N GLY A 120 10.37 -12.72 15.21
CA GLY A 120 10.01 -14.09 15.53
C GLY A 120 10.71 -15.15 14.65
N ALA A 121 10.29 -16.41 14.80
CA ALA A 121 10.79 -17.54 14.02
C ALA A 121 10.11 -17.69 12.64
N SER A 122 9.09 -16.88 12.36
CA SER A 122 8.25 -16.95 11.16
C SER A 122 8.55 -15.79 10.22
N ILE A 123 8.25 -15.97 8.93
CA ILE A 123 8.17 -14.87 7.95
C ILE A 123 6.72 -14.70 7.49
N PRO A 124 6.35 -13.49 7.03
CA PRO A 124 5.08 -13.29 6.36
C PRO A 124 4.93 -14.18 5.12
N SER A 125 3.70 -14.33 4.67
CA SER A 125 3.32 -15.05 3.45
C SER A 125 2.45 -14.16 2.59
N SER A 126 2.35 -14.48 1.30
CA SER A 126 1.48 -13.75 0.38
C SER A 126 0.05 -13.67 0.93
N GLY A 127 -0.52 -12.47 0.93
CA GLY A 127 -1.84 -12.18 1.50
C GLY A 127 -1.85 -11.78 2.98
N ASP A 128 -0.74 -11.88 3.71
CA ASP A 128 -0.65 -11.36 5.08
C ASP A 128 -0.77 -9.84 5.12
N ILE A 129 -1.29 -9.30 6.22
CA ILE A 129 -1.33 -7.86 6.49
C ILE A 129 -0.06 -7.48 7.25
N LEU A 130 0.82 -6.67 6.66
CA LEU A 130 1.89 -6.00 7.40
C LEU A 130 1.30 -4.83 8.17
N VAL A 131 1.73 -4.66 9.43
CA VAL A 131 1.34 -3.52 10.27
C VAL A 131 2.57 -2.70 10.64
N PHE A 132 2.50 -1.40 10.37
CA PHE A 132 3.56 -0.44 10.62
C PHE A 132 3.16 0.54 11.74
N ALA A 133 4.13 0.89 12.57
CA ALA A 133 4.04 1.92 13.61
C ALA A 133 3.93 3.34 13.01
N GLY A 134 3.63 4.31 13.87
CA GLY A 134 3.45 5.72 13.52
C GLY A 134 2.27 6.31 14.29
N GLU A 135 1.99 7.61 14.11
CA GLU A 135 0.85 8.27 14.79
C GLU A 135 -0.49 7.58 14.49
N TYR A 136 -0.73 7.26 13.21
CA TYR A 136 -1.87 6.47 12.74
C TYR A 136 -1.45 5.05 12.32
N GLY A 137 -0.15 4.81 12.17
CA GLY A 137 0.42 3.62 11.55
C GLY A 137 0.15 3.52 10.05
N HIS A 138 0.48 2.36 9.50
CA HIS A 138 0.17 1.99 8.12
C HIS A 138 -0.08 0.49 8.02
N VAL A 139 -0.84 0.05 7.02
CA VAL A 139 -1.06 -1.37 6.74
C VAL A 139 -0.95 -1.64 5.24
N ALA A 140 -0.39 -2.80 4.91
CA ALA A 140 -0.18 -3.23 3.53
C ALA A 140 -0.40 -4.73 3.38
N ILE A 141 -0.64 -5.21 2.15
CA ILE A 141 -0.78 -6.63 1.85
C ILE A 141 0.53 -7.16 1.29
N VAL A 142 1.07 -8.23 1.89
CA VAL A 142 2.24 -8.93 1.38
C VAL A 142 1.91 -9.56 0.02
N THR A 143 2.69 -9.25 -1.01
CA THR A 143 2.54 -9.85 -2.33
C THR A 143 3.43 -11.08 -2.48
N SER A 144 4.66 -10.99 -1.98
CA SER A 144 5.62 -12.09 -1.95
C SER A 144 6.55 -11.96 -0.75
N ALA A 145 7.05 -13.08 -0.24
CA ALA A 145 7.98 -13.09 0.88
C ALA A 145 8.97 -14.25 0.73
N ASN A 146 10.25 -13.94 0.87
CA ASN A 146 11.32 -14.93 0.91
C ASN A 146 12.29 -14.62 2.06
N ARG A 147 13.44 -15.31 2.11
CA ARG A 147 14.41 -15.18 3.20
C ARG A 147 15.25 -13.90 3.17
N SER A 148 15.09 -13.08 2.16
CA SER A 148 15.87 -11.86 1.91
C SER A 148 14.99 -10.63 1.70
N THR A 149 13.79 -10.82 1.14
CA THR A 149 12.93 -9.71 0.74
C THR A 149 11.47 -10.04 0.99
N ILE A 150 10.72 -9.04 1.42
CA ILE A 150 9.25 -9.03 1.45
C ILE A 150 8.77 -7.89 0.58
N GLU A 151 7.96 -8.23 -0.41
CA GLU A 151 7.28 -7.28 -1.28
C GLU A 151 5.84 -7.12 -0.79
N PHE A 152 5.32 -5.91 -0.89
CA PHE A 152 3.95 -5.62 -0.49
C PHE A 152 3.31 -4.56 -1.38
N ILE A 153 1.98 -4.55 -1.36
CA ILE A 153 1.12 -3.61 -2.06
C ILE A 153 0.27 -2.81 -1.06
N GLN A 154 0.06 -1.53 -1.34
CA GLN A 154 -0.48 -0.55 -0.39
C GLN A 154 -1.25 0.58 -1.10
N GLN A 155 -2.16 1.21 -0.35
CA GLN A 155 -2.86 2.46 -0.73
C GLN A 155 -2.44 3.60 0.21
N ASN A 156 -2.76 4.84 -0.17
CA ASN A 156 -2.55 6.02 0.68
C ASN A 156 -1.09 6.45 0.89
N VAL A 157 -0.23 6.16 -0.10
CA VAL A 157 1.19 6.56 -0.12
C VAL A 157 1.55 7.21 -1.46
N ASN A 158 0.69 8.14 -1.91
CA ASN A 158 0.78 8.77 -3.23
C ASN A 158 0.72 7.68 -4.33
N LYS A 159 1.55 7.76 -5.38
CA LYS A 159 1.60 6.80 -6.50
C LYS A 159 2.39 5.52 -6.21
N LYS A 160 2.97 5.37 -5.02
CA LYS A 160 3.85 4.25 -4.68
C LYS A 160 3.04 3.03 -4.21
N SER A 161 2.33 2.37 -5.14
CA SER A 161 1.47 1.22 -4.82
C SER A 161 2.23 0.02 -4.27
N ARG A 162 3.52 -0.13 -4.58
CA ARG A 162 4.37 -1.24 -4.15
C ARG A 162 5.67 -0.78 -3.51
N ASP A 163 6.14 -1.57 -2.57
CA ASP A 163 7.44 -1.38 -1.95
C ASP A 163 7.99 -2.72 -1.43
N GLU A 164 9.24 -2.70 -1.00
CA GLU A 164 9.91 -3.88 -0.47
C GLU A 164 10.68 -3.57 0.82
N ILE A 165 10.80 -4.56 1.70
CA ILE A 165 11.64 -4.52 2.90
C ILE A 165 12.59 -5.70 2.86
N THR A 166 13.85 -5.44 3.19
CA THR A 166 14.85 -6.51 3.33
C THR A 166 14.66 -7.24 4.65
N THR A 167 14.94 -8.54 4.64
CA THR A 167 14.92 -9.37 5.84
C THR A 167 16.34 -9.78 6.19
N ASP A 168 16.75 -9.48 7.42
CA ASP A 168 18.02 -9.95 7.97
C ASP A 168 17.78 -11.18 8.85
N LYS A 169 18.70 -12.14 8.81
CA LYS A 169 18.68 -13.28 9.73
C LYS A 169 19.42 -12.94 11.00
N SER A 170 18.81 -13.21 12.15
CA SER A 170 19.51 -13.28 13.43
C SER A 170 20.47 -14.46 13.46
N ILE A 171 21.53 -14.31 14.26
CA ILE A 171 22.46 -15.40 14.60
C ILE A 171 21.74 -16.57 15.30
N GLN A 172 20.54 -16.34 15.86
CA GLN A 172 19.71 -17.32 16.58
C GLN A 172 18.61 -17.94 15.70
N GLY A 173 18.58 -17.68 14.38
CA GLY A 173 17.60 -18.25 13.45
C GLY A 173 16.25 -17.52 13.41
N HIS A 174 16.15 -16.34 14.02
CA HIS A 174 14.98 -15.47 13.91
C HIS A 174 15.09 -14.59 12.67
N TYR A 175 13.97 -14.18 12.11
CA TYR A 175 13.92 -13.24 10.99
C TYR A 175 13.65 -11.83 11.51
N PHE A 176 14.49 -10.89 11.13
CA PHE A 176 14.34 -9.46 11.40
C PHE A 176 13.88 -8.77 10.11
N LEU A 177 12.77 -8.06 10.19
CA LEU A 177 12.44 -7.08 9.16
C LEU A 177 13.28 -5.83 9.40
N SER A 178 14.04 -5.40 8.40
CA SER A 178 15.01 -4.31 8.57
C SER A 178 14.34 -2.96 8.84
N ASP A 179 13.09 -2.81 8.43
CA ASP A 179 12.26 -1.67 8.80
C ASP A 179 11.80 -1.77 10.26
N ARG A 180 12.35 -0.88 11.09
CA ARG A 180 12.07 -0.78 12.52
C ARG A 180 10.62 -0.42 12.83
N ASN A 181 9.87 0.09 11.86
CA ASN A 181 8.48 0.45 12.05
C ASN A 181 7.54 -0.76 11.90
N VAL A 182 7.98 -1.90 11.37
CA VAL A 182 7.09 -3.07 11.28
C VAL A 182 6.86 -3.67 12.66
N LEU A 183 5.62 -3.59 13.14
CA LEU A 183 5.19 -4.16 14.42
C LEU A 183 5.05 -5.68 14.31
N GLY A 184 4.49 -6.16 13.20
CA GLY A 184 4.21 -7.56 12.94
C GLY A 184 3.31 -7.73 11.74
N TRP A 185 2.66 -8.89 11.65
CA TRP A 185 1.68 -9.16 10.61
C TRP A 185 0.51 -10.00 11.11
N LEU A 186 -0.59 -9.94 10.36
CA LEU A 186 -1.79 -10.74 10.58
C LEU A 186 -2.00 -11.69 9.40
N ARG A 187 -2.53 -12.88 9.70
CA ARG A 187 -2.80 -13.94 8.72
C ARG A 187 -4.19 -14.54 8.94
N ILE A 188 -4.87 -14.84 7.84
CA ILE A 188 -6.11 -15.62 7.88
C ILE A 188 -5.84 -17.02 8.43
N SER A 189 -6.65 -17.48 9.38
CA SER A 189 -6.52 -18.85 9.89
C SER A 189 -6.82 -19.84 8.75
N PRO A 190 -6.04 -20.93 8.59
CA PRO A 190 -6.33 -21.96 7.59
C PRO A 190 -7.69 -22.64 7.77
#